data_AF-A0A2P4XXF9-F1
#
_entry.id   AF-A0A2P4XXF9-F1
#
_cell.length_a   1.000
_cell.length_b   1.000
_cell.length_c   1.000
_cell.angle_alpha   90.00
_cell.angle_beta   90.00
_cell.angle_gamma   90.00
#
_symmetry.space_group_name_H-M   'P 1'
#
loop_
_entity.id
_entity.type
_entity.pdbx_description
1 polymer ?
#
loop_
_entity_poly.entity_id
_entity_poly.type
_entity_poly.pdbx_seq_one_letter_code
_entity_poly.pdbx_strand_id
1 'polypeptide(L)' 'MMLGIMSILKKDRSPIIATSDNNVIALHHCGGCLNGAIPVQSLIEDLTSKGALPNCSVAGESNTTKTL' A
#
# COMPACT_ATOMS: atom_id res chain seq x y z
N MET A 1 7.11 15.65 -15.52
CA MET A 1 5.98 15.32 -14.62
C MET A 1 5.61 13.88 -14.89
N MET A 2 5.77 13.03 -13.85
CA MET A 2 5.83 11.58 -13.94
C MET A 2 4.58 10.98 -14.59
N LEU A 3 4.80 10.23 -15.66
CA LEU A 3 3.80 9.40 -16.34
C LEU A 3 3.90 7.98 -15.76
N GLY A 4 2.77 7.38 -15.38
CA GLY A 4 2.70 5.94 -15.17
C GLY A 4 1.66 5.50 -14.14
N ILE A 5 0.77 4.60 -14.58
CA ILE A 5 -0.01 3.65 -13.77
C ILE A 5 -1.19 4.19 -12.93
N MET A 6 -2.07 5.00 -13.53
CA MET A 6 -3.37 5.29 -12.89
C MET A 6 -4.36 4.13 -13.09
N SER A 7 -4.59 3.39 -12.01
CA SER A 7 -5.86 2.72 -11.64
C SER A 7 -6.36 1.57 -12.51
N ILE A 8 -6.06 0.34 -12.07
CA ILE A 8 -6.80 -0.86 -12.46
C ILE A 8 -7.73 -1.20 -11.27
N LEU A 9 -9.04 -0.98 -11.50
CA LEU A 9 -10.20 -1.46 -10.72
C LEU A 9 -10.60 -0.68 -9.45
N LYS A 10 -11.80 -0.07 -9.54
CA LYS A 10 -12.62 0.60 -8.51
C LYS A 10 -11.92 1.76 -7.78
N LYS A 11 -12.31 3.00 -8.13
CA LYS A 11 -11.74 4.28 -7.68
C LYS A 11 -11.46 4.44 -6.17
N ASP A 12 -12.10 3.67 -5.29
CA ASP A 12 -11.98 3.85 -3.84
C ASP A 12 -10.97 2.94 -3.14
N ARG A 13 -10.30 2.04 -3.89
CA ARG A 13 -9.30 1.10 -3.35
C ARG A 13 -8.18 0.82 -4.34
N SER A 14 -7.84 1.80 -5.19
CA SER A 14 -6.73 1.62 -6.13
C SER A 14 -5.40 1.69 -5.37
N PRO A 15 -4.55 0.65 -5.44
CA PRO A 15 -3.24 0.68 -4.82
C PRO A 15 -2.31 1.64 -5.58
N ILE A 16 -1.54 2.41 -4.82
CA ILE A 16 -0.44 3.23 -5.33
C ILE A 16 0.83 2.41 -5.17
N ILE A 17 1.49 2.14 -6.29
CA ILE A 17 2.68 1.30 -6.35
C ILE A 17 3.91 2.19 -6.54
N ALA A 18 4.95 1.96 -5.73
CA ALA A 18 6.24 2.60 -5.92
C ALA A 18 6.96 2.02 -7.15
N THR A 19 7.49 2.88 -8.01
CA THR A 19 8.19 2.44 -9.23
C THR A 19 9.56 1.83 -8.95
N SER A 20 10.12 2.05 -7.76
CA SER A 20 11.46 1.58 -7.36
C SER A 20 11.49 0.10 -7.02
N ASP A 21 10.47 -0.39 -6.34
CA ASP A 21 10.44 -1.72 -5.72
C ASP A 21 9.11 -2.46 -5.95
N ASN A 22 8.16 -1.84 -6.68
CA ASN A 22 6.81 -2.36 -6.93
C ASN A 22 6.01 -2.63 -5.66
N ASN A 23 6.38 -2.02 -4.53
CA ASN A 23 5.63 -2.16 -3.28
C ASN A 23 4.40 -1.25 -3.26
N VAL A 24 3.33 -1.71 -2.61
CA VAL A 24 2.13 -0.89 -2.36
C VAL A 24 2.43 0.09 -1.23
N ILE A 25 2.49 1.38 -1.54
CA ILE A 25 2.88 2.43 -0.57
C ILE A 25 1.70 3.22 -0.02
N ALA A 26 0.59 3.27 -0.76
CA ALA A 26 -0.62 3.95 -0.32
C ALA A 26 -1.87 3.36 -1.00
N LEU A 27 -3.04 3.62 -0.43
CA LEU A 27 -4.32 3.27 -1.02
C LEU A 27 -5.07 4.55 -1.38
N HIS A 28 -5.46 4.68 -2.64
CA HIS A 28 -6.30 5.79 -3.10
C HIS A 28 -7.73 5.59 -2.57
N HIS A 29 -8.27 6.63 -1.93
CA HIS A 29 -9.59 6.65 -1.34
C HIS A 29 -10.38 7.85 -1.88
N CYS A 30 -11.58 7.63 -2.46
CA CYS A 30 -12.41 8.70 -3.06
C CYS A 30 -13.78 8.82 -2.36
N GLY A 31 -13.78 8.92 -1.03
CA GLY A 31 -14.96 9.26 -0.23
C GLY A 31 -15.29 10.76 -0.18
N GLY A 32 -15.46 11.45 -1.32
CA GLY A 32 -15.88 12.88 -1.39
C GLY A 32 -14.77 13.89 -1.75
N CYS A 33 -14.12 13.69 -2.89
CA CYS A 33 -12.67 13.67 -3.06
C CYS A 33 -11.87 15.01 -3.03
N LEU A 34 -10.71 14.98 -2.34
CA LEU A 34 -9.52 15.85 -2.52
C LEU A 34 -8.34 15.10 -3.21
N ASN A 35 -8.63 14.01 -3.95
CA ASN A 35 -7.62 13.12 -4.55
C ASN A 35 -6.53 12.65 -3.56
N GLY A 36 -6.94 12.34 -2.33
CA GLY A 36 -6.04 11.86 -1.29
C GLY A 36 -5.68 10.38 -1.43
N ALA A 37 -4.58 10.00 -0.79
CA ALA A 37 -4.18 8.62 -0.59
C ALA A 37 -3.82 8.41 0.88
N ILE A 38 -4.15 7.24 1.42
CA ILE A 38 -3.80 6.88 2.79
C ILE A 38 -2.53 6.02 2.73
N PRO A 39 -1.43 6.39 3.41
CA PRO A 39 -0.22 5.58 3.47
C PRO A 39 -0.51 4.18 4.03
N VAL A 40 0.09 3.15 3.43
CA VAL A 40 -0.11 1.75 3.86
C VAL A 40 0.40 1.53 5.29
N GLN A 41 1.48 2.21 5.70
CA GLN A 41 2.02 2.09 7.06
C GLN A 41 1.00 2.49 8.13
N SER A 42 0.30 3.60 7.93
CA SER A 42 -0.75 4.05 8.85
C SER A 42 -1.94 3.08 8.90
N LEU A 43 -2.26 2.42 7.77
CA LEU A 43 -3.29 1.37 7.74
C LEU A 43 -2.86 0.13 8.51
N ILE A 44 -1.59 -0.28 8.38
CA ILE A 44 -1.04 -1.42 9.12
C ILE A 44 -1.07 -1.12 10.63
N GLU A 45 -0.62 0.07 11.03
CA GLU A 45 -0.66 0.50 12.44
C GLU A 45 -2.09 0.51 13.00
N ASP A 46 -3.05 1.10 12.27
CA ASP A 46 -4.44 1.16 12.69
C ASP A 46 -5.08 -0.24 12.79
N LEU A 47 -4.91 -1.09 11.77
CA LEU A 47 -5.46 -2.45 11.77
C LEU A 47 -4.80 -3.35 12.82
N THR A 48 -3.49 -3.17 13.06
CA THR A 48 -2.77 -3.85 14.13
C THR A 48 -3.30 -3.45 15.49
N SER A 49 -3.46 -2.14 15.73
CA SER A 49 -3.97 -1.62 17.00
C SER A 49 -5.39 -2.11 17.33
N LYS A 50 -6.20 -2.34 16.29
CA LYS A 50 -7.57 -2.87 16.38
C LYS A 50 -7.63 -4.40 16.44
N GLY A 51 -6.50 -5.10 16.31
CA GLY A 51 -6.47 -6.56 16.19
C GLY A 51 -7.23 -7.08 14.96
N ALA A 52 -7.42 -6.23 13.95
CA ALA A 52 -8.21 -6.51 12.75
C ALA A 52 -7.33 -6.86 11.54
N LEU A 53 -6.00 -6.81 11.68
CA LEU A 53 -5.07 -7.18 10.61
C LEU A 53 -5.08 -8.71 10.42
N PRO A 54 -5.52 -9.23 9.26
CA PRO A 54 -5.52 -10.68 9.03
C PRO A 54 -4.09 -11.25 9.02
N ASN A 55 -3.94 -12.52 9.38
CA ASN A 55 -2.65 -13.21 9.28
C ASN A 55 -2.11 -13.17 7.84
N CYS A 56 -0.80 -13.00 7.70
CA CYS A 56 -0.10 -12.90 6.40
C CYS A 56 -0.53 -11.71 5.53
N SER A 57 -1.08 -10.64 6.11
CA SER A 57 -1.48 -9.43 5.36
C SER A 57 -0.34 -8.49 5.00
N VAL A 58 0.80 -8.60 5.69
CA VAL A 58 2.02 -7.83 5.42
C VAL A 58 3.10 -8.79 4.96
N ALA A 59 3.70 -8.52 3.80
CA ALA A 59 4.87 -9.26 3.35
C ALA A 59 6.05 -8.90 4.28
N GLY A 60 6.60 -9.89 4.96
CA GLY A 60 7.84 -9.70 5.71
C GLY A 60 9.01 -9.44 4.76
N GLU A 61 9.94 -8.57 5.15
CA GLU A 61 11.21 -8.42 4.43
C GLU A 61 11.93 -9.77 4.45
N SER A 62 12.00 -10.43 3.29
CA SER A 62 12.91 -11.56 3.13
C SER A 62 14.32 -11.01 3.06
N ASN A 63 14.94 -10.78 4.21
CA ASN A 63 16.36 -10.51 4.30
C ASN A 63 17.08 -11.81 3.88
N THR A 64 17.22 -12.00 2.58
CA THR A 64 18.01 -13.08 2.01
C THR A 64 19.45 -12.73 2.35
N THR A 65 19.92 -13.27 3.47
CA THR A 65 21.34 -13.36 3.83
C THR A 65 22.09 -13.85 2.60
N LYS A 66 22.75 -12.93 1.91
CA LYS A 66 23.63 -13.24 0.79
C LYS A 66 24.95 -13.73 1.39
N THR A 67 24.95 -14.98 1.87
CA THR A 67 26.19 -15.70 2.14
C THR A 67 26.78 -16.09 0.80
N LEU A 68 27.79 -15.34 0.34
CA LEU A 68 28.79 -15.82 -0.62
C LEU A 68 30.13 -15.89 0.10
#